data_AF-A0A8S3FUP5-F1
#
_entry.id   AF-A0A8S3FUP5-F1
#
_cell.length_a   1.000
_cell.length_b   1.000
_cell.length_c   1.000
_cell.angle_alpha   90.00
_cell.angle_beta   90.00
_cell.angle_gamma   90.00
#
_symmetry.space_group_name_H-M   'P 1'
#
loop_
_entity.id
_entity.type
_entity.pdbx_description
1 polymer ?
#
loop_
_entity_poly.entity_id
_entity_poly.type
_entity_poly.pdbx_seq_one_letter_code
_entity_poly.pdbx_strand_id
1 'polypeptide(L)' 'DFGPYSANSVSFHPTGQLLTAASSDRTIKLYNIASEQLIPLSSHHDEVQYVKFDLKGQYMISTGRDRTLRVWS' A
#
# COMPACT_ATOMS: atom_id res chain seq x y z
N ASP A 1 -13.97 4.56 1.83
CA ASP A 1 -13.23 5.05 3.01
C ASP A 1 -12.17 4.02 3.38
N PHE A 2 -10.93 4.45 3.69
CA PHE A 2 -9.82 3.58 4.07
C PHE A 2 -9.87 3.15 5.55
N GLY A 3 -10.84 3.67 6.31
CA GLY A 3 -11.06 3.37 7.73
C GLY A 3 -10.43 4.40 8.66
N PRO A 4 -10.51 4.21 9.98
CA PRO A 4 -10.12 5.22 10.97
C PRO A 4 -8.59 5.38 11.13
N TYR A 5 -7.79 4.64 10.36
CA TYR A 5 -6.33 4.62 10.50
C TYR A 5 -5.68 5.62 9.54
N SER A 6 -4.61 6.26 10.02
CA SER A 6 -3.86 7.24 9.23
C SER A 6 -3.21 6.58 8.02
N ALA A 7 -3.33 7.23 6.86
CA ALA A 7 -2.55 6.89 5.68
C ALA A 7 -1.22 7.65 5.71
N ASN A 8 -0.12 6.93 5.90
CA ASN A 8 1.22 7.52 5.99
C ASN A 8 1.82 7.83 4.60
N SER A 9 1.39 7.09 3.58
CA SER A 9 1.85 7.25 2.20
C SER A 9 0.83 6.68 1.23
N VAL A 10 0.77 7.23 0.02
CA VAL A 10 -0.07 6.72 -1.07
C VAL A 10 0.72 6.61 -2.37
N SER A 11 0.36 5.65 -3.21
CA SER A 11 0.93 5.48 -4.56
C SER A 11 -0.09 4.93 -5.54
N PHE A 12 -0.21 5.56 -6.70
CA PHE A 12 -0.89 4.97 -7.84
C PHE A 12 0.00 3.95 -8.52
N HIS A 13 -0.61 2.90 -9.03
CA HIS A 13 -0.01 2.08 -10.07
C HIS A 13 0.07 2.90 -11.38
N PRO A 14 1.11 2.71 -12.22
CA PRO A 14 1.27 3.50 -13.46
C PRO A 14 0.09 3.46 -14.43
N THR A 15 -0.71 2.40 -14.41
CA THR A 15 -1.95 2.31 -15.23
C THR A 15 -3.10 3.18 -14.71
N GLY A 16 -3.00 3.69 -13.48
CA GLY A 16 -4.05 4.48 -12.82
C GLY A 16 -5.24 3.69 -12.29
N GLN A 17 -5.28 2.36 -12.47
CA GLN A 17 -6.42 1.53 -12.06
C GLN A 17 -6.36 1.10 -10.59
N LEU A 18 -5.16 1.11 -10.00
CA LEU A 18 -4.92 0.71 -8.62
C LEU A 18 -4.30 1.85 -7.83
N LEU A 19 -4.77 2.02 -6.61
CA LEU A 19 -4.20 2.91 -5.59
C LEU A 19 -3.76 2.06 -4.40
N THR A 20 -2.62 2.39 -3.83
CA THR A 20 -2.13 1.77 -2.60
C THR A 20 -1.96 2.82 -1.52
N ALA A 21 -2.27 2.46 -0.28
CA ALA A 21 -2.03 3.29 0.89
C ALA A 21 -1.31 2.48 1.98
N ALA A 22 -0.25 3.06 2.53
CA ALA A 22 0.44 2.56 3.72
C ALA A 22 -0.35 2.99 4.96
N SER A 23 -0.71 2.05 5.82
CA SER A 23 -1.57 2.29 6.99
C SER A 23 -0.85 2.00 8.32
N SER A 24 -1.22 2.76 9.35
CA SER A 24 -0.75 2.53 10.72
C SER A 24 -1.26 1.22 11.34
N ASP A 25 -2.30 0.60 10.77
CA ASP A 25 -2.80 -0.72 11.18
C ASP A 25 -1.92 -1.91 10.74
N ARG A 26 -0.72 -1.63 10.22
CA ARG A 26 0.29 -2.60 9.73
C ARG A 26 -0.07 -3.25 8.39
N THR A 27 -1.13 -2.76 7.74
CA THR A 27 -1.56 -3.23 6.42
C THR A 27 -1.20 -2.25 5.31
N ILE A 28 -1.10 -2.76 4.09
CA ILE A 28 -1.20 -1.96 2.88
C ILE A 28 -2.63 -2.10 2.39
N LYS A 29 -3.29 -0.98 2.10
CA LYS A 29 -4.63 -0.96 1.51
C LYS A 29 -4.47 -0.87 0.00
N LEU A 30 -4.89 -1.90 -0.74
CA LEU A 30 -5.00 -1.87 -2.20
C LEU A 30 -6.45 -1.51 -2.57
N TYR A 31 -6.62 -0.49 -3.38
CA TYR A 31 -7.92 -0.02 -3.84
C TYR A 31 -7.99 -0.07 -5.36
N ASN A 32 -8.94 -0.83 -5.89
CA ASN A 32 -9.26 -0.83 -7.31
C ASN A 32 -10.26 0.29 -7.58
N ILE A 33 -9.87 1.23 -8.44
CA ILE A 33 -10.66 2.43 -8.74
C ILE A 33 -11.92 2.08 -9.54
N ALA A 34 -11.84 1.13 -10.47
CA ALA A 34 -12.95 0.78 -11.36
C ALA A 34 -14.03 -0.04 -10.65
N SER A 35 -13.64 -0.96 -9.77
CA SER A 35 -14.58 -1.81 -9.05
C SER A 35 -14.91 -1.31 -7.64
N GLU A 36 -14.32 -0.19 -7.22
CA GLU A 36 -14.41 0.36 -5.87
C GLU A 36 -14.06 -0.65 -4.76
N GLN A 37 -13.21 -1.63 -5.07
CA GLN A 37 -12.88 -2.71 -4.15
C GLN A 37 -11.65 -2.36 -3.31
N LEU A 38 -11.78 -2.51 -2.00
CA LEU A 38 -10.70 -2.36 -1.02
C LEU A 38 -10.21 -3.72 -0.54
N ILE A 39 -8.92 -3.98 -0.68
CA ILE A 39 -8.26 -5.23 -0.26
C ILE A 39 -7.13 -4.89 0.72
N PRO A 40 -7.22 -5.29 2.00
CA PRO A 40 -6.13 -5.13 2.95
C PRO A 40 -5.09 -6.25 2.78
N LEU A 41 -3.81 -5.87 2.68
CA LEU A 41 -2.68 -6.76 2.62
C LEU A 41 -1.93 -6.71 3.95
N SER A 42 -1.91 -7.82 4.67
CA SER A 42 -1.08 -7.95 5.89
C SER A 42 0.38 -7.88 5.49
N SER A 43 1.06 -6.80 5.85
CA SER A 43 2.37 -6.49 5.28
C SER A 43 3.48 -6.50 6.32
N HIS A 44 3.39 -5.71 7.39
CA HIS A 44 4.49 -5.49 8.34
C HIS A 44 4.07 -5.90 9.75
N HIS A 45 5.04 -6.05 10.66
CA HIS A 45 4.76 -6.32 12.08
C HIS A 45 4.49 -5.03 12.88
N ASP A 46 4.70 -3.86 12.26
CA ASP A 46 4.48 -2.53 12.81
C ASP A 46 3.99 -1.58 11.68
N GLU A 47 3.71 -0.31 11.99
CA GLU A 47 3.16 0.69 11.06
C GLU A 47 3.88 0.68 9.70
N VAL A 48 3.10 0.69 8.63
CA VAL A 48 3.65 0.87 7.27
C VAL A 48 3.89 2.36 7.07
N GLN A 49 5.12 2.73 6.73
CA GLN A 49 5.52 4.13 6.59
C GLN A 49 5.42 4.60 5.14
N TYR A 50 5.85 3.78 4.19
CA TYR A 50 5.87 4.13 2.77
C TYR A 50 5.43 2.97 1.90
N VAL A 51 4.81 3.32 0.76
CA VAL A 51 4.48 2.40 -0.33
C VAL A 51 4.74 3.09 -1.66
N LYS A 52 5.37 2.39 -2.61
CA LYS A 52 5.61 2.88 -3.98
C LYS A 52 5.55 1.74 -4.99
N PHE A 53 4.95 2.02 -6.14
CA PHE A 53 5.14 1.21 -7.34
C PHE A 53 6.43 1.61 -8.07
N ASP A 54 7.04 0.66 -8.76
CA ASP A 54 8.03 0.98 -9.78
C ASP A 54 7.36 1.62 -11.01
N LEU A 55 8.16 2.23 -11.89
CA LEU A 55 7.64 2.93 -13.08
C LEU A 55 6.89 2.01 -14.05
N LYS A 56 7.19 0.71 -14.03
CA LYS A 56 6.49 -0.27 -14.87
C LYS A 56 5.26 -0.87 -14.17
N GLY A 57 5.09 -0.66 -12.86
CA GLY A 57 4.00 -1.21 -12.07
C GLY A 57 4.11 -2.71 -11.78
N GLN A 58 5.25 -3.32 -12.10
CA GLN A 58 5.49 -4.75 -11.90
C GLN A 58 5.82 -5.07 -10.43
N TYR A 59 6.33 -4.08 -9.70
CA TYR A 59 6.70 -4.25 -8.32
C TYR A 59 6.14 -3.12 -7.46
N MET A 60 5.70 -3.49 -6.26
CA MET A 60 5.43 -2.56 -5.18
C MET A 60 6.45 -2.79 -4.06
N ILE A 61 6.99 -1.71 -3.52
CA ILE A 61 7.89 -1.73 -2.36
C ILE A 61 7.17 -1.06 -1.19
N SER A 62 7.23 -1.69 -0.03
CA SER A 62 6.77 -1.12 1.24
C SER A 62 7.88 -1.11 2.29
N THR A 63 7.86 -0.12 3.18
CA THR A 63 8.76 -0.05 4.34
C THR A 63 7.96 0.17 5.62
N GLY A 64 8.35 -0.47 6.72
CA GLY A 64 7.65 -0.37 8.00
C GLY A 64 8.55 0.03 9.16
N ARG A 65 7.93 0.46 10.27
CA ARG A 65 8.62 0.69 11.55
C ARG A 65 9.24 -0.57 12.15
N ASP A 66 8.86 -1.74 11.65
CA ASP A 66 9.49 -3.02 11.97
C ASP A 66 10.93 -3.17 11.44
N ARG A 67 11.47 -2.11 10.82
CA ARG A 67 12.82 -2.02 10.25
C ARG A 67 13.03 -2.94 9.05
N THR A 68 11.95 -3.29 8.36
CA THR A 68 12.00 -4.12 7.15
C THR A 68 11.48 -3.35 5.94
N LEU A 69 11.97 -3.76 4.77
CA LEU A 69 11.34 -3.48 3.49
C LEU A 69 10.74 -4.78 2.94
N ARG A 70 9.67 -4.68 2.16
CA ARG A 70 9.05 -5.82 1.47
C ARG A 70 8.79 -5.47 0.02
N VAL A 71 8.92 -6.47 -0.83
CA VAL A 71 8.69 -6.38 -2.28
C VAL A 71 7.52 -7.28 -2.63
N TRP A 72 6.60 -6.77 -3.44
CA TRP A 72 5.39 -7.43 -3.88
C TRP A 72 5.39 -7.46 -5.41
N SER A 73 4.99 -8.59 -5.99
CA SER A 73 4.85 -8.83 -7.44
C SER A 73 3.42 -9.18 -7.80
#